data_AF-A0A940CYI3-F1
#
_entry.id   AF-A0A940CYI3-F1
#
_cell.length_a   1.000
_cell.length_b   1.000
_cell.length_c   1.000
_cell.angle_alpha   90.00
_cell.angle_beta   90.00
_cell.angle_gamma   90.00
#
_symmetry.space_group_name_H-M   'P 1'
#
loop_
_entity.id
_entity.type
_entity.pdbx_description
1 polymer ?
#
loop_
_entity_poly.entity_id
_entity_poly.type
_entity_poly.pdbx_seq_one_letter_code
_entity_poly.pdbx_strand_id
1 'polypeptide(L)' 'MFRNDFFIWAKADKIPYQVYVFKSPLKVLKLRNPENLSEFFYSLEEQTKKGFYACGFLTYELGYLYL' A
#
# COMPACT_ATOMS: atom_id res chain seq x y z
N MET A 1 -22.96 -1.48 -4.57
CA MET A 1 -21.93 -1.98 -3.64
C MET A 1 -20.84 -0.93 -3.58
N PHE A 2 -20.78 -0.11 -2.52
CA PHE A 2 -19.74 0.92 -2.38
C PHE A 2 -18.40 0.22 -2.20
N ARG A 3 -17.62 0.15 -3.28
CA ARG A 3 -16.22 -0.24 -3.20
C ARG A 3 -15.52 0.98 -2.59
N ASN A 4 -15.05 0.87 -1.36
CA ASN A 4 -14.25 1.92 -0.72
C ASN A 4 -12.91 1.99 -1.47
N ASP A 5 -12.90 2.69 -2.59
CA ASP A 5 -11.75 2.87 -3.49
C ASP A 5 -10.92 4.08 -3.04
N PHE A 6 -10.79 4.28 -1.72
CA PHE A 6 -10.00 5.36 -1.17
C PHE A 6 -9.15 4.91 0.02
N PHE A 7 -7.99 5.54 0.16
CA PHE A 7 -7.06 5.36 1.27
C PHE A 7 -6.79 6.72 1.92
N ILE A 8 -6.83 6.77 3.25
CA ILE A 8 -6.56 7.98 4.02
C ILE A 8 -5.23 7.82 4.72
N TRP A 9 -4.33 8.76 4.49
CA TRP A 9 -3.11 8.91 5.29
C TRP A 9 -3.25 10.15 6.14
N ALA A 10 -3.02 10.03 7.45
CA ALA A 10 -3.07 11.14 8.39
C ALA A 10 -1.74 11.25 9.13
N LYS A 11 -1.12 12.42 9.06
CA LYS A 11 0.06 12.75 9.86
C LYS A 11 -0.38 13.17 11.25
N ALA A 12 -0.04 12.37 12.25
CA ALA A 12 -0.48 12.55 13.64
C ALA A 12 0.52 13.35 14.51
N ASP A 13 1.62 13.85 13.95
CA ASP A 13 2.70 14.52 14.69
C ASP A 13 2.43 16.01 14.99
N LYS A 14 1.37 16.59 14.41
CA LYS A 14 0.97 18.00 14.61
C LYS A 14 -0.55 18.16 14.60
N ILE A 15 -1.06 19.17 15.30
CA ILE A 15 -2.47 19.57 15.28
C ILE A 15 -2.56 20.98 14.67
N PRO A 16 -3.43 21.23 13.66
CA PRO A 16 -4.35 20.27 13.04
C PRO A 16 -3.60 19.21 12.21
N TYR A 17 -4.16 18.00 12.15
CA TYR A 17 -3.57 16.89 11.41
C TYR A 17 -3.47 17.18 9.92
N GLN A 18 -2.35 16.81 9.32
CA GLN A 18 -2.20 16.85 7.87
C GLN A 18 -2.77 15.55 7.28
N VAL A 19 -3.84 15.65 6.50
CA VAL A 19 -4.56 14.50 5.95
C VAL A 19 -4.48 14.50 4.43
N TYR A 20 -4.15 13.35 3.85
CA TYR A 20 -4.20 13.08 2.42
C TYR A 20 -5.22 11.98 2.12
N VAL A 21 -6.01 12.18 1.07
CA VAL A 21 -6.97 11.20 0.57
C VAL A 21 -6.55 10.76 -0.83
N PHE A 22 -6.29 9.47 -0.98
CA PHE A 22 -5.99 8.82 -2.25
C PHE A 22 -7.27 8.12 -2.71
N LYS A 23 -7.65 8.26 -3.98
CA LYS A 23 -8.85 7.65 -4.54
C LYS A 23 -8.59 7.04 -5.91
N SER A 24 -9.43 6.09 -6.33
CA SER A 24 -9.39 5.49 -7.67
C SER A 24 -8.01 4.89 -7.99
N PRO A 25 -7.55 3.87 -7.25
CA PRO A 25 -6.22 3.30 -7.44
C PRO A 25 -6.08 2.70 -8.85
N LEU A 26 -4.97 3.01 -9.54
CA LEU A 26 -4.65 2.43 -10.84
C LEU A 26 -4.48 0.90 -10.75
N LYS A 27 -3.84 0.43 -9.68
CA LYS A 27 -3.59 -0.98 -9.40
C LYS A 27 -3.72 -1.22 -7.90
N VAL A 28 -4.34 -2.34 -7.53
CA VAL A 28 -4.41 -2.80 -6.13
C VAL A 28 -3.56 -4.05 -6.00
N LEU A 29 -2.47 -3.95 -5.24
CA LEU A 29 -1.59 -5.08 -4.95
C LEU A 29 -2.05 -5.75 -3.64
N LYS A 30 -2.16 -7.09 -3.65
CA LYS A 30 -2.51 -7.89 -2.46
C LYS A 30 -1.68 -9.16 -2.44
N LEU A 31 -0.87 -9.34 -1.41
CA LEU A 31 -0.19 -10.60 -1.13
C LEU A 31 -1.18 -11.55 -0.43
N ARG A 32 -1.56 -12.64 -1.10
CA ARG A 32 -2.43 -13.68 -0.53
C ARG A 32 -1.68 -14.96 -0.18
N ASN A 33 -0.67 -15.28 -0.97
CA ASN A 33 0.16 -16.48 -0.83
C ASN A 33 1.61 -16.05 -0.60
N PRO A 34 2.30 -16.61 0.40
CA PRO A 34 3.71 -16.31 0.68
C PRO A 34 4.65 -16.49 -0.51
N GLU A 35 4.39 -17.48 -1.37
CA GLU A 35 5.20 -17.79 -2.56
C GLU A 35 5.30 -16.60 -3.54
N ASN A 36 4.32 -15.68 -3.51
CA ASN A 36 4.26 -14.53 -4.40
C ASN A 36 4.94 -13.29 -3.82
N LEU A 37 5.69 -13.41 -2.72
CA LEU A 37 6.33 -12.28 -2.02
C LEU A 37 7.23 -11.47 -2.96
N SER A 38 8.11 -12.16 -3.69
CA SER A 38 9.04 -11.52 -4.63
C SER A 38 8.30 -10.79 -5.75
N GLU A 39 7.26 -11.40 -6.32
CA GLU A 39 6.45 -10.80 -7.38
C GLU A 39 5.66 -9.57 -6.88
N PHE A 40 5.16 -9.64 -5.65
CA PHE A 40 4.46 -8.52 -5.00
C PHE A 40 5.37 -7.30 -4.87
N PHE A 41 6.59 -7.47 -4.36
CA PHE A 41 7.55 -6.38 -4.21
C PHE A 41 8.10 -5.90 -5.55
N TYR A 42 8.33 -6.80 -6.51
CA TYR A 42 8.69 -6.42 -7.87
C TYR A 42 7.62 -5.53 -8.52
N SER A 43 6.35 -5.93 -8.43
CA SER A 43 5.22 -5.14 -8.92
C SER A 43 5.11 -3.78 -8.22
N LEU A 44 5.37 -3.73 -6.91
CA LEU A 44 5.38 -2.48 -6.15
C LEU A 44 6.48 -1.53 -6.64
N GLU A 45 7.70 -2.04 -6.78
CA GLU A 45 8.87 -1.28 -7.23
C GLU A 45 8.71 -0.77 -8.68
N GLU A 46 8.15 -1.60 -9.57
CA GLU A 46 7.90 -1.21 -10.96
C GLU A 46 6.96 0.01 -11.05
N GLN A 47 5.92 0.06 -10.20
CA GLN A 47 4.99 1.19 -10.17
C GLN A 47 5.61 2.45 -9.54
N THR A 48 6.39 2.31 -8.47
CA THR A 48 7.03 3.48 -7.84
C THR A 48 8.10 4.09 -8.74
N LYS A 49 8.85 3.28 -9.51
CA LYS A 49 9.79 3.75 -10.55
C LYS A 49 9.11 4.55 -11.67
N LYS A 50 7.82 4.34 -11.92
CA LYS A 50 7.01 5.12 -12.87
C LYS A 50 6.48 6.43 -12.29
N GLY A 51 6.78 6.74 -11.03
CA GLY A 51 6.36 7.97 -10.35
C GLY A 51 4.99 7.86 -9.66
N PHE A 52 4.42 6.66 -9.52
CA PHE A 52 3.18 6.47 -8.79
C PHE A 52 3.41 6.38 -7.27
N TYR A 53 2.43 6.85 -6.50
CA TYR A 53 2.38 6.65 -5.06
C TYR A 53 1.77 5.29 -4.72
N ALA A 54 2.35 4.61 -3.73
CA ALA A 54 1.77 3.43 -3.12
C ALA A 54 1.21 3.78 -1.73
N CYS A 55 0.00 3.31 -1.44
CA CYS A 55 -0.66 3.53 -0.17
C CYS A 55 -1.33 2.24 0.30
N GLY A 56 -1.08 1.87 1.55
CA GLY A 56 -1.53 0.60 2.11
C GLY A 56 -0.83 0.31 3.43
N PHE A 57 -0.90 -0.94 3.86
CA PHE A 57 -0.19 -1.44 5.03
C PHE A 57 0.45 -2.79 4.70
N LEU A 58 1.50 -3.11 5.43
CA LEU A 58 2.09 -4.44 5.49
C LEU A 58 1.82 -4.96 6.90
N THR A 59 1.36 -6.20 7.02
CA THR A 59 1.10 -6.77 8.35
C THR A 59 2.40 -7.21 8.99
N TYR A 60 2.36 -7.38 10.31
CA TYR A 60 3.51 -7.82 11.09
C TYR A 60 4.03 -9.20 10.61
N GLU A 61 3.11 -10.09 10.22
CA GLU A 61 3.39 -11.46 9.78
C GLU A 61 4.22 -11.51 8.49
N LEU A 62 4.25 -10.43 7.70
CA LEU A 62 5.11 -10.35 6.52
C LEU A 62 6.58 -10.56 6.89
N GLY A 63 6.99 -10.15 8.09
CA GLY A 63 8.36 -10.34 8.58
C GLY A 63 8.76 -11.81 8.73
N TYR A 64 7.79 -12.72 8.93
CA TYR A 64 8.06 -14.16 9.05
C TYR A 64 8.38 -14.83 7.71
N LEU A 65 8.06 -14.18 6.58
CA LEU A 65 8.31 -14.72 5.25
C LEU A 65 9.72 -14.38 4.71
N TYR A 66 10.48 -13.59 5.47
CA TYR A 66 11.82 -13.13 5.11
C TYR A 66 12.95 -13.87 5.87
N LEU A 67 12.59 -14.70 6.86
CA LEU A 67 13.49 -15.52 7.68
C LEU A 67 13.49 -16.97 7.19
#